data_AF-A0A3N5HLF7-F1
#
_entry.id   AF-A0A3N5HLF7-F1
#
_cell.length_a   1.000
_cell.length_b   1.000
_cell.length_c   1.000
_cell.angle_alpha   90.00
_cell.angle_beta   90.00
_cell.angle_gamma   90.00
#
_symmetry.space_group_name_H-M   'P 1'
#
loop_
_entity.id
_entity.type
_entity.pdbx_description
1 polymer ?
#
loop_
_entity_poly.entity_id
_entity_poly.type
_entity_poly.pdbx_seq_one_letter_code
_entity_poly.pdbx_strand_id
1 'polypeptide(L)'
;ELSWVRFNERVLEEALDPRHPLLERVKFLSIFSSNLDEFFIIRMSGLYWQLQAGSVEAPPDGMTPLQELTATQQALGPLLDQHMACWEHDVLPKLLDARIQVVAYAKTSSSSKE
;
A
#
# COMPACT_ATOMS: atom_id res chain seq x y z
N GLU A 1 9.71 -11.25 -4.19
CA GLU A 1 8.97 -10.05 -3.76
C GLU A 1 8.51 -9.09 -4.89
N LEU A 2 9.34 -8.75 -5.88
CA LEU A 2 8.96 -7.79 -6.94
C LEU A 2 7.69 -8.16 -7.74
N SER A 3 7.43 -9.45 -7.94
CA SER A 3 6.19 -9.93 -8.58
C SER A 3 4.95 -9.60 -7.76
N TRP A 4 5.07 -9.62 -6.42
CA TRP A 4 4.01 -9.20 -5.52
C TRP A 4 3.78 -7.69 -5.62
N VAL A 5 4.85 -6.88 -5.68
CA VAL A 5 4.73 -5.42 -5.86
C VAL A 5 3.97 -5.09 -7.15
N ARG A 6 4.28 -5.76 -8.27
CA ARG A 6 3.54 -5.63 -9.54
C ARG A 6 2.09 -6.10 -9.46
N PHE A 7 1.80 -7.09 -8.61
CA PHE A 7 0.41 -7.46 -8.35
C PHE A 7 -0.33 -6.35 -7.61
N ASN A 8 0.28 -5.79 -6.56
CA ASN A 8 -0.35 -4.73 -5.78
C ASN A 8 -0.45 -3.41 -6.58
N GLU A 9 0.48 -3.14 -7.49
CA GLU A 9 0.40 -2.07 -8.48
C GLU A 9 -0.90 -2.13 -9.29
N ARG A 10 -1.27 -3.31 -9.80
CA ARG A 10 -2.55 -3.49 -10.52
C ARG A 10 -3.77 -3.24 -9.64
N VAL A 11 -3.69 -3.53 -8.34
CA VAL A 11 -4.76 -3.18 -7.39
C VAL A 11 -4.86 -1.65 -7.24
N LEU A 12 -3.73 -0.95 -7.20
CA LEU A 12 -3.70 0.51 -7.17
C LEU A 12 -4.24 1.11 -8.47
N GLU A 13 -3.94 0.54 -9.64
CA GLU A 13 -4.48 0.97 -10.93
C GLU A 13 -6.02 1.02 -10.92
N GLU A 14 -6.69 0.02 -10.33
CA GLU A 14 -8.15 0.02 -10.15
C GLU A 14 -8.64 1.16 -9.23
N ALA A 15 -7.82 1.61 -8.28
CA ALA A 15 -8.15 2.78 -7.46
C ALA A 15 -7.96 4.10 -8.21
N LEU A 16 -6.99 4.15 -9.15
CA LEU A 16 -6.66 5.33 -9.94
C LEU A 16 -7.63 5.55 -11.11
N ASP A 17 -8.32 4.52 -11.58
CA ASP A 17 -9.23 4.63 -12.71
C ASP A 17 -10.51 5.44 -12.35
N PRO A 18 -10.71 6.62 -12.95
CA PRO A 18 -11.87 7.47 -12.65
C PRO A 18 -13.19 6.93 -13.22
N ARG A 19 -13.16 5.86 -14.03
CA ARG A 19 -14.37 5.18 -14.53
C ARG A 19 -15.07 4.39 -13.43
N HIS A 20 -14.36 4.01 -12.37
CA HIS A 20 -14.95 3.31 -11.24
C HIS A 20 -15.75 4.27 -10.34
N PRO A 21 -16.87 3.81 -9.76
CA PRO A 21 -17.59 4.56 -8.74
C PRO A 21 -16.66 4.95 -7.58
N LEU A 22 -16.86 6.14 -7.02
CA LEU A 22 -15.99 6.71 -5.98
C LEU A 22 -15.74 5.75 -4.80
N LEU A 23 -16.77 5.05 -4.33
CA LEU A 23 -16.62 4.11 -3.21
C LEU A 23 -15.89 2.81 -3.59
N GLU A 24 -15.97 2.38 -4.85
CA GLU A 24 -15.15 1.25 -5.33
C GLU A 24 -13.67 1.66 -5.37
N ARG A 25 -13.37 2.90 -5.75
CA ARG A 25 -11.99 3.43 -5.69
C ARG A 25 -11.46 3.49 -4.25
N VAL A 26 -12.28 3.93 -3.30
CA VAL A 26 -11.95 3.86 -1.85
C VAL A 26 -11.65 2.43 -1.42
N LYS A 27 -12.47 1.47 -1.86
CA LYS A 27 -12.28 0.05 -1.55
C LYS A 27 -10.95 -0.48 -2.11
N PHE A 28 -10.59 -0.14 -3.35
CA PHE A 28 -9.29 -0.53 -3.91
C PHE A 28 -8.11 0.12 -3.19
N LEU A 29 -8.20 1.39 -2.79
CA LEU A 29 -7.18 2.02 -1.92
C LEU A 29 -7.03 1.27 -0.60
N SER A 30 -8.14 0.81 0.00
CA SER A 30 -8.11 0.02 1.23
C SER A 30 -7.49 -1.37 1.00
N ILE A 31 -7.85 -2.06 -0.09
CA ILE A 31 -7.30 -3.38 -0.43
C ILE A 31 -5.80 -3.27 -0.66
N PHE A 32 -5.34 -2.26 -1.40
CA PHE A 32 -3.91 -2.00 -1.62
C PHE A 32 -3.15 -1.88 -0.29
N SER A 33 -3.69 -1.10 0.67
CA SER A 33 -3.07 -0.91 1.98
C SER A 33 -3.10 -2.19 2.83
N SER A 34 -4.22 -2.91 2.88
CA SER A 34 -4.31 -4.17 3.65
C SER A 34 -3.37 -5.25 3.11
N ASN A 35 -3.27 -5.38 1.78
CA ASN A 35 -2.31 -6.27 1.15
C ASN A 35 -0.88 -5.88 1.53
N LEU A 36 -0.59 -4.59 1.54
CA LEU A 36 0.73 -4.07 1.89
C LEU A 36 1.11 -4.39 3.34
N ASP A 37 0.18 -4.22 4.27
CA ASP A 37 0.41 -4.57 5.68
C ASP A 37 0.77 -6.06 5.83
N GLU A 38 0.01 -6.95 5.19
CA GLU A 38 0.29 -8.38 5.19
C GLU A 38 1.67 -8.70 4.59
N PHE A 39 2.02 -8.04 3.49
CA PHE A 39 3.31 -8.19 2.84
C PHE A 39 4.47 -7.80 3.76
N PHE A 40 4.37 -6.66 4.47
CA PHE A 40 5.42 -6.27 5.43
C PHE A 40 5.49 -7.22 6.62
N ILE A 41 4.34 -7.64 7.16
CA ILE A 41 4.28 -8.52 8.32
C ILE A 41 4.88 -9.90 8.01
N ILE A 42 4.61 -10.46 6.84
CA ILE A 42 4.98 -11.84 6.50
C ILE A 42 6.28 -11.90 5.68
N ARG A 43 6.35 -11.16 4.56
CA ARG A 43 7.41 -11.32 3.57
C ARG A 43 8.66 -10.54 3.93
N MET A 44 8.49 -9.26 4.27
CA MET A 44 9.62 -8.37 4.56
C MET A 44 10.32 -8.72 5.86
N SER A 45 9.56 -9.14 6.87
CA SER A 45 10.12 -9.67 8.12
C SER A 45 10.96 -10.92 7.86
N GLY A 46 10.50 -11.86 7.04
CA GLY A 46 11.27 -13.06 6.65
C GLY A 46 12.60 -12.74 5.98
N LEU A 47 12.61 -11.82 5.02
CA LEU A 47 13.83 -11.33 4.36
C LEU A 47 14.78 -10.65 5.35
N TYR A 48 14.24 -9.84 6.26
CA TYR A 48 15.03 -9.18 7.30
C TYR A 48 15.69 -10.18 8.24
N TRP A 49 14.99 -11.25 8.64
CA TRP A 49 15.56 -12.32 9.45
C TRP A 49 16.68 -13.08 8.73
N GLN A 50 16.53 -13.35 7.43
CA GLN A 50 17.59 -13.99 6.63
C GLN A 50 18.87 -13.13 6.57
N LEU A 51 18.71 -11.81 6.41
CA LEU A 51 19.82 -10.87 6.46
C LEU A 51 20.52 -10.88 7.82
N GLN A 52 19.76 -10.85 8.92
CA GLN A 52 20.31 -10.90 10.28
C GLN A 52 21.03 -12.22 10.58
N ALA A 53 20.57 -13.33 10.00
CA ALA A 53 21.22 -14.63 10.12
C ALA A 53 22.52 -14.76 9.31
N GLY A 54 22.95 -13.71 8.61
CA GLY A 54 24.15 -13.73 7.78
C GLY A 54 24.00 -14.54 6.49
N SER A 55 22.76 -14.69 5.99
CA SER A 55 22.53 -15.34 4.68
C SER A 55 23.00 -14.39 3.57
N VAL A 56 24.22 -14.57 3.09
CA VAL A 56 24.83 -13.74 2.03
C VAL A 56 24.74 -14.37 0.64
N GLU A 57 24.42 -15.67 0.55
CA GLU A 57 24.44 -16.37 -0.73
C GLU A 57 23.23 -16.00 -1.59
N ALA A 58 23.47 -15.17 -2.61
CA ALA A 58 22.61 -15.14 -3.78
C ALA A 58 22.71 -16.49 -4.51
N PRO A 59 21.59 -17.07 -4.96
CA PRO A 59 21.65 -18.21 -5.86
C PRO A 59 22.31 -17.82 -7.20
N PRO A 60 22.83 -18.79 -7.97
CA PRO A 60 23.54 -18.54 -9.23
C PRO A 60 22.81 -17.64 -10.24
N ASP A 61 21.47 -17.60 -10.17
CA ASP A 61 20.59 -16.86 -11.09
C ASP A 61 19.72 -15.79 -10.39
N GLY A 62 20.04 -15.38 -9.15
CA GLY A 62 19.11 -14.60 -8.30
C GLY A 62 19.71 -13.39 -7.58
N MET A 63 18.84 -12.63 -6.91
CA MET A 63 19.22 -11.51 -6.04
C MET A 63 19.63 -12.02 -4.65
N THR A 64 20.58 -11.34 -4.00
CA THR A 64 20.79 -11.51 -2.55
C THR A 64 19.58 -10.99 -1.78
N PRO A 65 19.35 -11.42 -0.52
CA PRO A 65 18.29 -10.85 0.31
C PRO A 65 18.36 -9.33 0.44
N LEU A 66 19.58 -8.75 0.44
CA LEU A 66 19.77 -7.29 0.51
C LEU A 66 19.34 -6.63 -0.79
N GLN A 67 19.74 -7.19 -1.94
CA GLN A 67 19.33 -6.70 -3.25
C GLN A 67 17.82 -6.78 -3.45
N GLU A 68 17.19 -7.88 -3.03
CA GLU A 68 15.74 -8.04 -3.12
C GLU A 68 14.99 -7.05 -2.22
N LEU A 69 15.47 -6.83 -0.99
CA LEU A 69 14.95 -5.80 -0.08
C LEU A 69 15.05 -4.40 -0.71
N THR A 70 16.22 -4.02 -1.21
CA THR A 70 16.44 -2.71 -1.84
C THR A 70 15.59 -2.53 -3.09
N ALA A 71 15.54 -3.52 -3.98
CA ALA A 71 14.74 -3.44 -5.20
C ALA A 71 13.24 -3.33 -4.89
N THR A 72 12.77 -4.06 -3.88
CA THR A 72 11.37 -4.00 -3.42
C THR A 72 11.02 -2.62 -2.88
N GLN A 73 11.88 -2.03 -2.04
CA GLN A 73 11.67 -0.67 -1.51
C GLN A 73 11.66 0.38 -2.63
N GLN A 74 12.56 0.28 -3.60
CA GLN A 74 12.62 1.19 -4.76
C GLN A 74 11.38 1.09 -5.64
N ALA A 75 10.85 -0.12 -5.85
CA ALA A 75 9.62 -0.31 -6.63
C ALA A 75 8.36 0.16 -5.88
N LEU A 76 8.34 0.04 -4.55
CA LEU A 76 7.18 0.38 -3.74
C LEU A 76 7.02 1.90 -3.52
N GLY A 77 8.12 2.64 -3.36
CA GLY A 77 8.09 4.08 -3.07
C GLY A 77 7.14 4.88 -3.98
N PRO A 78 7.28 4.80 -5.32
CA PRO A 78 6.38 5.49 -6.24
C PRO A 78 4.90 5.09 -6.10
N LEU A 79 4.61 3.84 -5.74
CA LEU A 79 3.23 3.37 -5.56
C LEU A 79 2.60 3.97 -4.29
N LEU A 80 3.39 4.16 -3.22
CA LEU A 80 2.94 4.84 -2.01
C LEU A 80 2.63 6.30 -2.28
N ASP A 81 3.50 6.99 -3.02
CA ASP A 81 3.29 8.39 -3.40
C ASP A 81 2.00 8.53 -4.24
N GLN A 82 1.77 7.62 -5.19
CA GLN A 82 0.55 7.61 -6.01
C GLN A 82 -0.71 7.29 -5.18
N HIS A 83 -0.63 6.32 -4.27
CA HIS A 83 -1.73 5.98 -3.36
C HIS A 83 -2.13 7.18 -2.49
N MET A 84 -1.15 7.83 -1.86
CA MET A 84 -1.37 9.01 -1.03
C MET A 84 -1.93 10.17 -1.84
N ALA A 85 -1.36 10.46 -3.01
CA ALA A 85 -1.86 11.52 -3.88
C ALA A 85 -3.31 11.26 -4.33
N CYS A 86 -3.63 10.02 -4.70
CA CYS A 86 -5.01 9.64 -5.07
C CYS A 86 -5.97 9.86 -3.89
N TRP A 87 -5.58 9.42 -2.69
CA TRP A 87 -6.40 9.59 -1.50
C TRP A 87 -6.63 11.07 -1.17
N GLU A 88 -5.56 11.84 -1.04
CA GLU A 88 -5.59 13.19 -0.51
C GLU A 88 -6.11 14.21 -1.52
N HIS A 89 -5.70 14.09 -2.79
CA HIS A 89 -5.91 15.13 -3.79
C HIS A 89 -7.05 14.82 -4.76
N ASP A 90 -7.60 13.60 -4.72
CA ASP A 90 -8.71 13.20 -5.59
C ASP A 90 -9.90 12.61 -4.82
N VAL A 91 -9.70 11.50 -4.10
CA VAL A 91 -10.79 10.76 -3.45
C VAL A 91 -11.40 11.53 -2.27
N LEU A 92 -10.58 12.07 -1.36
CA LEU A 92 -11.06 12.83 -0.21
C LEU A 92 -11.89 14.07 -0.60
N PRO A 93 -11.43 14.94 -1.52
CA PRO A 93 -12.24 16.06 -2.00
C PRO A 93 -13.58 15.60 -2.60
N LYS A 94 -13.59 14.55 -3.42
CA LYS A 94 -14.82 14.03 -4.04
C LYS A 94 -15.79 13.43 -3.03
N LEU A 95 -15.28 12.81 -1.95
CA LEU A 95 -16.12 12.34 -0.85
C LEU A 95 -16.79 13.52 -0.14
N LEU A 96 -16.04 14.59 0.12
CA LEU A 96 -16.56 15.79 0.75
C LEU A 96 -17.66 16.45 -0.10
N ASP A 97 -17.47 16.53 -1.42
CA ASP A 97 -18.47 17.03 -2.36
C ASP A 97 -19.74 16.18 -2.36
N ALA A 98 -19.59 14.86 -2.21
CA ALA A 98 -20.70 13.92 -2.01
C ALA A 98 -21.29 13.96 -0.58
N ARG A 99 -20.87 14.93 0.26
CA ARG A 99 -21.26 15.09 1.67
C ARG A 99 -20.86 13.92 2.58
N ILE A 100 -19.84 13.18 2.20
CA ILE A 100 -19.22 12.12 3.01
C ILE A 100 -17.95 12.69 3.63
N GLN A 101 -17.93 12.82 4.96
CA GLN A 101 -16.75 13.31 5.68
C GLN A 101 -16.01 12.17 6.37
N VAL A 102 -14.71 12.08 6.11
CA VAL A 102 -13.80 11.18 6.84
C VAL A 102 -13.15 11.99 7.96
N VAL A 103 -13.48 11.64 9.21
CA VAL A 103 -13.01 12.36 10.40
C VAL A 103 -12.16 11.42 11.24
N ALA A 104 -11.01 11.89 11.71
CA ALA A 104 -10.19 11.12 12.64
C ALA A 104 -10.99 10.85 13.93
N TYR A 105 -10.95 9.61 14.43
CA TYR A 105 -11.69 9.20 15.63
C TYR A 105 -11.40 10.09 16.85
N ALA A 106 -10.16 10.58 16.99
CA ALA A 106 -9.80 11.50 18.08
C ALA A 106 -10.53 12.84 18.04
N LYS A 107 -11.04 13.24 16.86
CA LYS A 107 -11.76 14.51 16.62
C LYS A 107 -13.28 14.35 16.60
N THR A 108 -13.82 13.15 16.85
CA THR A 108 -15.27 12.95 16.93
C THR A 108 -15.79 13.46 18.27
N SER A 109 -16.95 14.14 18.26
CA SER A 109 -17.63 14.59 19.47
C SER A 109 -18.20 13.39 20.25
N SER A 110 -18.49 13.57 21.54
CA SER A 110 -19.08 12.52 22.38
C SER A 110 -20.43 11.99 21.84
N SER A 111 -21.19 12.81 21.12
CA SER A 111 -22.47 12.43 20.50
C SER A 111 -22.34 11.56 19.24
N SER A 112 -21.15 11.44 18.65
CA SER A 112 -20.89 10.63 17.45
C SER A 112 -20.10 9.35 17.76
N LYS A 113 -19.88 9.05 19.04
CA LYS A 113 -19.15 7.86 19.54
C LYS A 113 -20.09 6.78 20.07
N GLU A 114 -21.37 7.07 20.23
CA GLU A 114 -22.46 6.11 20.50
C GLU A 114 -23.07 5.62 19.19
#